data_AF-A0A7X3RQG3-F1
#
_entry.id   AF-A0A7X3RQG3-F1
#
_cell.length_a   1.000
_cell.length_b   1.000
_cell.length_c   1.000
_cell.angle_alpha   90.00
_cell.angle_beta   90.00
_cell.angle_gamma   90.00
#
_symmetry.space_group_name_H-M   'P 1'
#
loop_
_entity.id
_entity.type
_entity.pdbx_description
1 polymer ?
#
loop_
_entity_poly.entity_id
_entity_poly.type
_entity_poly.pdbx_seq_one_letter_code
_entity_poly.pdbx_strand_id
1 'polypeptide(L)'
;MVKSFKYRLCPTKKQEQILLAHIDECRILYNQLLCARIQAWKNENKSLSQYDQTKTIPLLKQQHAAFKQVYSQVLQQVSQRVD
;
A
#
# COMPACT_ATOMS: atom_id res chain seq x y z
N MET A 1 -30.63 0.54 -21.74
CA MET A 1 -29.32 0.01 -22.19
C MET A 1 -28.22 0.79 -21.50
N VAL A 2 -27.47 0.19 -20.57
CA VAL A 2 -26.35 0.88 -19.91
C VAL A 2 -25.20 0.99 -20.92
N LYS A 3 -24.80 2.21 -21.25
CA LYS A 3 -23.62 2.46 -22.10
C LYS A 3 -22.39 2.43 -21.21
N SER A 4 -21.43 1.58 -21.56
CA SER A 4 -20.11 1.56 -20.92
C SER A 4 -19.10 2.24 -21.85
N PHE A 5 -18.24 3.08 -21.27
CA PHE A 5 -17.19 3.78 -22.00
C PHE A 5 -15.82 3.33 -21.50
N LYS A 6 -14.90 3.04 -22.41
CA LYS A 6 -13.52 2.67 -22.10
C LYS A 6 -12.60 3.81 -22.51
N TYR A 7 -11.93 4.39 -21.52
CA TYR A 7 -10.94 5.45 -21.74
C TYR A 7 -9.54 4.94 -21.39
N ARG A 8 -8.57 5.23 -22.24
CA ARG A 8 -7.16 5.01 -21.93
C ARG A 8 -6.65 6.20 -21.12
N LEU A 9 -5.95 5.93 -20.02
CA LEU A 9 -5.22 6.97 -19.32
C LEU A 9 -4.01 7.39 -20.16
N CYS A 10 -3.93 8.68 -20.51
CA CYS A 10 -2.79 9.28 -21.20
C CYS A 10 -2.13 10.30 -20.28
N PRO A 11 -1.31 9.87 -19.30
CA PRO A 11 -0.69 10.77 -18.34
C PRO A 11 0.41 11.60 -19.00
N THR A 12 0.58 12.83 -18.54
CA THR A 12 1.77 13.64 -18.80
C THR A 12 3.01 13.01 -18.13
N LYS A 13 4.21 13.40 -18.57
CA LYS A 13 5.46 12.90 -17.97
C LYS A 13 5.55 13.12 -16.46
N LYS A 14 5.04 14.27 -15.97
CA LYS A 14 4.96 14.55 -14.53
C LYS A 14 4.01 13.60 -13.80
N GLN A 15 2.85 13.30 -14.39
CA GLN A 15 1.89 12.35 -13.81
C GLN A 15 2.44 10.92 -13.80
N GLU A 16 3.12 10.50 -14.87
CA GLU A 16 3.78 9.20 -14.97
C GLU A 16 4.79 9.00 -13.83
N GLN A 17 5.65 10.00 -13.58
CA GLN A 17 6.61 9.97 -12.47
C GLN A 17 5.94 9.84 -11.10
N ILE A 18 4.86 10.59 -10.85
CA ILE A 18 4.11 10.51 -9.59
C ILE A 18 3.48 9.12 -9.41
N LEU A 19 2.89 8.57 -10.48
CA LEU A 19 2.27 7.24 -10.43
C LEU A 19 3.30 6.15 -10.15
N LEU A 20 4.47 6.20 -10.81
CA LEU A 20 5.57 5.27 -10.57
C LEU A 20 6.07 5.38 -9.13
N ALA A 21 6.28 6.60 -8.62
CA ALA A 21 6.68 6.81 -7.23
C ALA A 21 5.64 6.21 -6.26
N HIS A 22 4.35 6.42 -6.49
CA HIS A 22 3.30 5.82 -5.66
C HIS A 22 3.32 4.29 -5.69
N ILE A 23 3.59 3.68 -6.85
CA ILE A 23 3.70 2.22 -6.98
C ILE A 23 4.90 1.71 -6.18
N ASP A 24 6.05 2.39 -6.25
CA ASP A 24 7.24 2.04 -5.48
C ASP A 24 7.01 2.15 -3.97
N GLU A 25 6.34 3.21 -3.51
CA GLU A 25 5.97 3.35 -2.11
C GLU A 25 5.03 2.22 -1.65
N CYS A 26 4.06 1.84 -2.49
CA CYS A 26 3.19 0.69 -2.20
C CYS A 26 3.97 -0.63 -2.14
N ARG A 27 4.99 -0.81 -2.99
CA ARG A 27 5.86 -1.99 -2.99
C ARG A 27 6.70 -2.07 -1.72
N ILE A 28 7.23 -0.94 -1.25
CA ILE A 28 7.96 -0.88 0.02
C ILE A 28 7.05 -1.25 1.18
N LEU A 29 5.85 -0.64 1.25
CA LEU A 29 4.88 -0.95 2.29
C LEU A 29 4.48 -2.44 2.28
N TYR A 30 4.23 -3.02 1.10
CA TYR A 30 3.92 -4.44 0.96
C TYR A 30 4.98 -5.32 1.61
N ASN A 31 6.25 -5.07 1.29
CA ASN A 31 7.37 -5.84 1.83
C ASN A 31 7.51 -5.67 3.36
N GLN A 32 7.28 -4.47 3.88
CA GLN A 32 7.29 -4.22 5.33
C GLN A 32 6.19 -5.01 6.04
N LEU A 33 4.97 -4.99 5.51
CA LEU A 33 3.83 -5.73 6.07
C LEU A 33 4.05 -7.24 6.00
N LEU A 34 4.53 -7.76 4.87
CA LEU A 34 4.87 -9.16 4.71
C LEU A 34 5.96 -9.60 5.70
N CYS A 35 7.01 -8.79 5.86
CA CYS A 35 8.07 -9.04 6.84
C CYS A 35 7.52 -9.11 8.26
N ALA A 36 6.65 -8.15 8.64
CA ALA A 36 6.02 -8.13 9.96
C ALA A 36 5.19 -9.40 10.24
N ARG A 37 4.44 -9.91 9.25
CA ARG A 37 3.72 -11.20 9.38
C ARG A 37 4.66 -12.38 9.61
N ILE A 38 5.71 -12.47 8.80
CA ILE A 38 6.71 -13.54 8.91
C ILE A 38 7.36 -13.52 10.29
N GLN A 39 7.70 -12.33 10.80
CA GLN A 39 8.31 -12.17 12.12
C GLN A 39 7.33 -12.50 13.25
N ALA A 40 6.08 -12.02 13.18
CA ALA A 40 5.06 -12.33 14.18
C ALA A 40 4.78 -13.83 14.29
N TRP A 41 4.76 -14.54 13.15
CA TRP A 41 4.62 -15.99 13.14
C TRP A 41 5.84 -16.68 13.75
N LYS A 42 7.05 -16.34 13.29
CA LYS A 42 8.29 -16.99 13.76
C LYS A 42 8.58 -16.77 15.25
N ASN A 43 8.30 -15.57 15.75
CA ASN A 43 8.70 -15.17 17.10
C ASN A 43 7.60 -15.42 18.13
N GLU A 44 6.34 -15.25 17.75
CA GLU A 44 5.20 -15.26 18.68
C GLU A 44 4.15 -16.32 18.34
N ASN A 45 4.30 -17.05 17.22
CA ASN A 45 3.27 -17.95 16.66
C ASN A 45 1.91 -17.23 16.47
N LYS A 46 1.95 -15.93 16.14
CA LYS A 46 0.76 -15.12 15.91
C LYS A 46 0.59 -14.80 14.44
N SER A 47 -0.65 -14.90 13.98
CA SER A 47 -1.07 -14.40 12.67
C SER A 47 -1.60 -12.97 12.81
N LEU A 48 -1.04 -12.03 12.05
CA LEU A 48 -1.54 -10.65 12.00
C LEU A 48 -2.66 -10.53 10.97
N SER A 49 -3.82 -10.01 11.38
CA SER A 49 -4.89 -9.71 10.43
C SER A 49 -4.57 -8.48 9.57
N GLN A 50 -5.28 -8.30 8.46
CA GLN A 50 -5.24 -7.06 7.69
C GLN A 50 -5.65 -5.83 8.51
N TYR A 51 -6.59 -5.97 9.45
CA TYR A 51 -6.99 -4.87 10.33
C TYR A 51 -5.86 -4.46 11.27
N ASP A 52 -5.11 -5.43 11.82
CA ASP A 52 -3.98 -5.15 12.72
C ASP A 52 -2.87 -4.42 11.98
N GLN A 53 -2.55 -4.86 10.76
CA GLN A 53 -1.55 -4.20 9.91
C GLN A 53 -2.01 -2.82 9.43
N THR A 54 -3.30 -2.64 9.16
CA THR A 54 -3.82 -1.32 8.75
C THR A 54 -3.66 -0.28 9.88
N LYS A 55 -3.78 -0.70 11.14
CA LYS A 55 -3.57 0.16 12.31
C LYS A 55 -2.11 0.61 12.46
N THR A 56 -1.14 -0.08 11.86
CA THR A 56 0.29 0.34 11.92
C THR A 56 0.63 1.39 10.87
N ILE A 57 -0.16 1.54 9.80
CA ILE A 57 0.09 2.50 8.71
C ILE A 57 0.31 3.95 9.20
N PRO A 58 -0.48 4.50 10.16
CA PRO A 58 -0.22 5.83 10.70
C PRO A 58 1.19 5.98 11.30
N LEU A 59 1.67 4.95 12.01
CA LEU A 59 3.03 4.93 12.57
C LEU A 59 4.07 4.83 11.44
N LEU A 60 3.85 3.96 10.46
CA LEU A 60 4.74 3.81 9.31
C LEU A 60 4.87 5.12 8.51
N LYS A 61 3.80 5.92 8.41
CA LYS A 61 3.84 7.26 7.80
C LYS A 61 4.70 8.27 8.57
N GLN A 62 4.89 8.08 9.88
CA GLN A 62 5.78 8.92 10.68
C GLN A 62 7.25 8.52 10.43
N GLN A 63 7.51 7.22 10.29
CA GLN A 63 8.84 6.67 10.02
C GLN A 63 9.30 6.89 8.58
N HIS A 64 8.37 6.84 7.62
CA HIS A 64 8.65 7.00 6.20
C HIS A 64 7.73 8.07 5.59
N ALA A 65 8.23 9.30 5.54
CA ALA A 65 7.44 10.47 5.16
C ALA A 65 6.87 10.41 3.73
N ALA A 66 7.49 9.65 2.81
CA ALA A 66 7.02 9.53 1.44
C ALA A 66 5.64 8.84 1.33
N PHE A 67 5.26 8.00 2.31
CA PHE A 67 3.91 7.45 2.39
C PHE A 67 2.82 8.51 2.58
N LYS A 68 3.16 9.74 2.99
CA LYS A 68 2.19 10.83 3.07
C LYS A 68 1.73 11.33 1.69
N GLN A 69 2.53 11.10 0.65
CA GLN A 69 2.20 11.48 -0.73
C GLN A 69 1.15 10.55 -1.35
N VAL A 70 1.10 9.30 -0.89
CA VAL A 70 0.13 8.31 -1.35
C VAL A 70 -1.19 8.47 -0.60
N TYR A 71 -2.29 8.45 -1.34
CA TYR A 71 -3.63 8.50 -0.75
C TYR A 71 -3.86 7.40 0.28
N SER A 72 -4.47 7.73 1.41
CA SER A 72 -4.63 6.83 2.56
C SER A 72 -5.30 5.50 2.18
N GLN A 73 -6.36 5.55 1.37
CA GLN A 73 -7.06 4.34 0.94
C GLN A 73 -6.15 3.41 0.14
N VAL A 74 -5.25 3.94 -0.69
CA VAL A 74 -4.34 3.11 -1.50
C VAL A 74 -3.41 2.33 -0.59
N LEU A 75 -2.86 2.96 0.46
CA LEU A 75 -1.99 2.27 1.43
C LEU A 75 -2.77 1.23 2.24
N GLN A 76 -4.03 1.49 2.61
CA GLN A 76 -4.88 0.51 3.27
C GLN A 76 -5.24 -0.67 2.35
N GLN A 77 -5.33 -0.46 1.04
CA GLN A 77 -5.52 -1.54 0.07
C GLN A 77 -4.25 -2.40 -0.09
N VAL A 78 -3.07 -1.87 0.21
CA VAL A 78 -1.84 -2.69 0.22
C VAL A 78 -1.92 -3.77 1.31
N SER A 79 -2.40 -3.45 2.51
CA SER A 79 -2.55 -4.46 3.58
C SER A 79 -3.53 -5.58 3.20
N GLN A 80 -4.57 -5.28 2.41
CA GLN A 80 -5.50 -6.28 1.87
C GLN A 80 -4.88 -7.20 0.81
N ARG A 81 -3.86 -6.73 0.07
CA ARG A 81 -3.18 -7.54 -0.97
C ARG A 81 -2.11 -8.48 -0.40
N VAL A 82 -1.70 -8.27 0.85
CA VAL A 82 -0.76 -9.14 1.55
C VAL A 82 -1.48 -10.34 2.19
N ASP A 83 -2.80 -10.23 2.42
CA ASP A 83 -3.68 -11.37 2.74
C ASP A 83 -3.85 -12.29 1.53
#